data_AF-A0A0H2RGA8-F1
#
_entry.id   AF-A0A0H2RGA8-F1
#
_cell.length_a   1.000
_cell.length_b   1.000
_cell.length_c   1.000
_cell.angle_alpha   90.00
_cell.angle_beta   90.00
_cell.angle_gamma   90.00
#
_symmetry.space_group_name_H-M   'P 1'
#
loop_
_entity.id
_entity.type
_entity.pdbx_description
1 polymer ?
#
loop_
_entity_poly.entity_id
_entity_poly.type
_entity_poly.pdbx_seq_one_letter_code
_entity_poly.pdbx_strand_id
1 'polypeptide(L)'
;VTLTGDFLSLVAFDRSGVVASRPINIHKEPALFLHIIIGCLFLNVNEFGLDPTVHSDSKEPPLVGEIEVDGEWYDIIDVVHVEGGLCGRGTVCYYVRRNGVYYIVKDRWVVVECAEKEAKILESLQGSNHIPRFIKDVPVLFNG
;
A
#
# COMPACT_ATOMS: atom_id res chain seq x y z
N VAL A 1 3.62 15.86 -5.19
CA VAL A 1 4.00 17.31 -5.27
C VAL A 1 3.59 17.85 -6.62
N THR A 2 3.07 19.07 -6.68
CA THR A 2 2.75 19.76 -7.94
C THR A 2 3.54 21.06 -8.01
N LEU A 3 4.22 21.31 -9.13
CA LEU A 3 4.98 22.54 -9.38
C LEU A 3 4.45 23.18 -10.67
N THR A 4 3.87 24.38 -10.55
CA THR A 4 3.27 25.11 -11.68
C THR A 4 3.76 26.55 -11.67
N GLY A 5 4.59 26.90 -12.64
CA GLY A 5 5.28 28.19 -12.66
C GLY A 5 6.12 28.37 -11.38
N ASP A 6 5.88 29.46 -10.66
CA ASP A 6 6.59 29.79 -9.43
C ASP A 6 5.97 29.17 -8.17
N PHE A 7 4.90 28.39 -8.30
CA PHE A 7 4.13 27.88 -7.17
C PHE A 7 4.23 26.36 -7.03
N LEU A 8 4.49 25.92 -5.80
CA LEU A 8 4.48 24.51 -5.39
C LEU A 8 3.32 24.23 -4.45
N SER A 9 2.61 23.12 -4.65
CA SER A 9 1.66 22.58 -3.68
C SER A 9 1.98 21.13 -3.35
N LEU A 10 1.93 20.80 -2.06
CA LEU A 10 1.90 19.43 -1.59
C LEU A 10 0.48 18.91 -1.75
N VAL A 11 0.34 17.72 -2.31
CA VAL A 11 -0.96 17.08 -2.51
C VAL A 11 -0.85 15.68 -1.96
N ALA A 12 -1.69 15.39 -0.97
CA ALA A 12 -1.91 14.07 -0.43
C ALA A 12 -3.24 13.57 -1.01
N PHE A 13 -3.18 12.40 -1.65
CA PHE A 13 -4.36 11.68 -2.07
C PHE A 13 -4.51 10.50 -1.13
N ASP A 14 -5.66 10.41 -0.49
CA ASP A 14 -6.09 9.17 0.15
C ASP A 14 -7.41 8.74 -0.50
N ARG A 15 -7.99 7.65 0.01
CA ARG A 15 -9.29 7.22 -0.50
C ARG A 15 -10.44 8.10 0.02
N SER A 16 -10.23 8.90 1.07
CA SER A 16 -11.21 9.88 1.56
C SER A 16 -11.27 11.13 0.67
N GLY A 17 -10.26 11.39 -0.16
CA GLY A 17 -10.24 12.45 -1.15
C GLY A 17 -8.83 13.02 -1.38
N VAL A 18 -8.80 14.30 -1.74
CA VAL A 18 -7.55 15.03 -1.97
C VAL A 18 -7.42 16.16 -0.97
N VAL A 19 -6.28 16.21 -0.29
CA VAL A 19 -5.89 17.34 0.56
C VAL A 19 -4.67 18.00 -0.08
N ALA A 20 -4.80 19.29 -0.40
CA ALA A 20 -3.72 20.08 -0.95
C ALA A 20 -3.30 21.17 0.04
N SER A 21 -2.00 21.41 0.13
CA SER A 21 -1.47 22.58 0.82
C SER A 21 -1.88 23.86 0.10
N ARG A 22 -1.76 24.99 0.79
CA ARG A 22 -1.74 26.28 0.11
C ARG A 22 -0.56 26.32 -0.88
N PRO A 23 -0.68 27.01 -2.03
CA PRO A 23 0.44 27.20 -2.94
C PRO A 23 1.56 28.00 -2.27
N ILE A 24 2.78 27.48 -2.37
CA ILE A 24 4.02 28.08 -1.85
C ILE A 24 4.74 28.72 -3.02
N ASN A 25 5.10 30.01 -2.92
CA ASN A 25 5.94 30.63 -3.94
C ASN A 25 7.40 30.28 -3.69
N ILE A 26 8.02 29.52 -4.61
CA ILE A 26 9.35 28.95 -4.42
C ILE A 26 10.46 30.01 -4.34
N HIS A 27 10.25 31.18 -4.95
CA HIS A 27 11.22 32.29 -4.92
C HIS A 27 11.10 33.13 -3.66
N LYS A 28 9.91 33.18 -3.04
CA LYS A 28 9.69 33.87 -1.76
C LYS A 28 10.07 33.01 -0.57
N GLU A 29 9.91 31.69 -0.68
CA GLU A 29 10.17 30.73 0.40
C GLU A 29 11.15 29.62 -0.04
N PRO A 30 12.37 29.96 -0.50
CA PRO A 30 13.30 28.99 -1.08
C PRO A 30 13.77 27.93 -0.09
N ALA A 31 13.87 28.25 1.21
CA ALA A 31 14.23 27.28 2.23
C ALA A 31 13.16 26.19 2.38
N LEU A 32 11.87 26.57 2.39
CA LEU A 32 10.76 25.61 2.46
C LEU A 32 10.69 24.75 1.19
N PHE A 33 10.93 25.35 0.02
CA PHE A 33 11.05 24.61 -1.23
C PHE A 33 12.15 23.54 -1.14
N LEU A 34 13.36 23.90 -0.70
CA LEU A 34 14.45 22.94 -0.53
C LEU A 34 14.13 21.86 0.50
N HIS A 35 13.53 22.20 1.63
CA HIS A 35 13.11 21.20 2.62
C HIS A 35 12.11 20.19 2.05
N ILE A 36 11.15 20.65 1.24
CA ILE A 36 10.19 19.76 0.57
C ILE A 36 10.91 18.83 -0.41
N ILE A 37 11.83 19.35 -1.23
CA ILE A 37 12.59 18.53 -2.19
C ILE A 37 13.49 17.53 -1.47
N ILE A 38 14.18 17.94 -0.40
CA ILE A 38 14.98 17.04 0.44
C ILE A 38 14.09 15.96 1.04
N GLY A 39 12.92 16.32 1.57
CA GLY A 39 11.93 15.35 2.05
C GLY A 39 11.55 14.35 0.95
N CYS A 40 11.24 14.85 -0.26
CA CYS A 40 10.92 14.01 -1.42
C CYS A 40 12.03 13.02 -1.81
N LEU A 41 13.30 13.35 -1.56
CA LEU A 41 14.45 12.53 -1.95
C LEU A 41 14.92 11.56 -0.88
N PHE A 42 14.73 11.88 0.39
CA PHE A 42 15.39 11.19 1.50
C PHE A 42 14.45 10.58 2.53
N LEU A 43 13.17 10.96 2.57
CA LEU A 43 12.21 10.27 3.44
C LEU A 43 12.06 8.82 2.99
N ASN A 44 11.89 7.93 3.95
CA ASN A 44 11.62 6.53 3.66
C ASN A 44 10.12 6.31 3.36
N VAL A 45 9.78 5.13 2.85
CA VAL A 45 8.42 4.75 2.44
C VAL A 45 7.39 4.98 3.57
N ASN A 46 7.75 4.67 4.82
CA ASN A 46 6.87 4.90 5.98
C ASN A 46 6.63 6.38 6.25
N GLU A 47 7.68 7.20 6.15
CA GLU A 47 7.59 8.65 6.35
C GLU A 47 6.75 9.34 5.25
N PHE A 48 6.67 8.74 4.06
CA PHE A 48 5.73 9.15 3.02
C PHE A 48 4.29 8.69 3.24
N GLY A 49 4.03 7.83 4.24
CA GLY A 49 2.72 7.22 4.45
C GLY A 49 2.37 6.15 3.42
N LEU A 50 3.36 5.57 2.74
CA LEU A 50 3.18 4.44 1.85
C LEU A 50 3.28 3.13 2.64
N ASP A 51 2.71 2.07 2.09
CA ASP A 51 2.81 0.72 2.65
C ASP A 51 4.24 0.17 2.42
N PRO A 52 5.05 -0.03 3.47
CA PRO A 52 6.41 -0.57 3.37
C PRO A 52 6.43 -2.08 3.07
N THR A 53 5.30 -2.77 3.16
CA THR A 53 5.25 -4.20 2.84
C THR A 53 5.22 -4.43 1.33
N VAL A 54 4.81 -3.44 0.55
CA VAL A 54 4.70 -3.52 -0.91
C VAL A 54 5.83 -2.76 -1.58
N HIS A 55 6.62 -3.46 -2.37
CA HIS A 55 7.78 -2.93 -3.08
C HIS A 55 7.53 -2.99 -4.60
N SER A 56 7.54 -1.84 -5.26
CA SER A 56 7.34 -1.74 -6.71
C SER A 56 8.60 -2.03 -7.54
N ASP A 57 9.77 -2.16 -6.91
CA ASP A 57 11.02 -2.50 -7.59
C ASP A 57 11.12 -4.01 -7.77
N SER A 58 10.53 -4.53 -8.83
CA SER A 58 10.78 -5.92 -9.23
C SER A 58 12.19 -6.08 -9.80
N LYS A 59 12.93 -7.10 -9.33
CA LYS A 59 14.26 -7.41 -9.88
C LYS A 59 14.21 -8.07 -11.26
N GLU A 60 13.05 -8.59 -11.68
CA GLU A 60 12.87 -9.30 -12.95
C GLU A 60 11.53 -8.92 -13.61
N PRO A 61 11.54 -8.35 -14.84
CA PRO A 61 10.32 -8.27 -15.65
C PRO A 61 9.80 -9.69 -15.96
N PRO A 62 8.48 -9.95 -15.98
CA PRO A 62 7.34 -9.03 -16.05
C PRO A 62 6.66 -8.76 -14.70
N LEU A 63 7.34 -8.94 -13.58
CA LEU A 63 6.74 -8.79 -12.25
C LEU A 63 6.28 -7.35 -11.98
N VAL A 64 5.19 -7.21 -11.22
CA VAL A 64 4.63 -5.92 -10.81
C VAL A 64 5.36 -5.36 -9.58
N GLY A 65 5.92 -6.24 -8.75
CA GLY A 65 6.61 -5.89 -7.52
C GLY A 65 6.83 -7.10 -6.62
N GLU A 66 7.12 -6.86 -5.35
CA GLU A 66 7.24 -7.85 -4.29
C GLU A 66 6.41 -7.41 -3.08
N ILE A 67 5.89 -8.35 -2.28
CA ILE A 67 5.20 -8.06 -1.02
C ILE A 67 5.76 -8.91 0.12
N GLU A 68 6.07 -8.28 1.25
CA GLU A 68 6.50 -8.94 2.48
C GLU A 68 5.28 -9.31 3.33
N VAL A 69 5.15 -10.58 3.70
CA VAL A 69 4.10 -11.06 4.59
C VAL A 69 4.72 -11.92 5.69
N ASP A 70 4.87 -11.34 6.89
CA ASP A 70 5.38 -12.02 8.09
C ASP A 70 6.81 -12.56 7.86
N GLY A 71 7.72 -11.66 7.45
CA GLY A 71 9.14 -11.95 7.19
C GLY A 71 9.44 -12.64 5.86
N GLU A 72 8.41 -12.85 5.03
CA GLU A 72 8.51 -13.67 3.81
C GLU A 72 8.11 -12.88 2.57
N TRP A 73 8.97 -12.90 1.56
CA TRP A 73 8.75 -12.18 0.30
C TRP A 73 8.01 -13.03 -0.73
N TYR A 74 7.07 -12.40 -1.42
CA TYR A 74 6.31 -12.98 -2.53
C TYR A 74 6.40 -12.08 -3.76
N ASP A 75 6.68 -12.68 -4.91
CA ASP A 75 6.67 -11.98 -6.20
C ASP A 75 5.23 -11.65 -6.57
N ILE A 76 4.90 -10.38 -6.79
CA ILE A 76 3.60 -9.96 -7.33
C ILE A 76 3.61 -10.19 -8.84
N ILE A 77 2.86 -11.19 -9.29
CA ILE A 77 2.71 -11.53 -10.70
C ILE A 77 1.67 -10.63 -11.36
N ASP A 78 0.55 -10.39 -10.67
CA ASP A 78 -0.55 -9.58 -11.18
C ASP A 78 -1.40 -9.00 -10.04
N VAL A 79 -2.19 -7.97 -10.33
CA VAL A 79 -3.18 -7.39 -9.42
C VAL A 79 -4.58 -7.84 -9.86
N VAL A 80 -5.17 -8.74 -9.10
CA VAL A 80 -6.46 -9.38 -9.43
C VAL A 80 -7.63 -8.44 -9.18
N HIS A 81 -7.55 -7.64 -8.12
CA HIS A 81 -8.59 -6.69 -7.74
C HIS A 81 -7.98 -5.50 -7.04
N VAL A 82 -8.47 -4.31 -7.38
CA VAL A 82 -8.25 -3.08 -6.62
C VAL A 82 -9.62 -2.48 -6.37
N GLU A 83 -9.97 -2.28 -5.11
CA GLU A 83 -11.20 -1.58 -4.78
C GLU A 83 -11.11 -0.11 -5.22
N GLY A 84 -11.75 0.24 -6.34
CA GLY A 84 -11.69 1.58 -6.93
C GLY A 84 -12.54 2.63 -6.21
N GLY A 85 -13.32 2.23 -5.20
CA GLY A 85 -14.13 3.14 -4.41
C GLY A 85 -13.31 4.02 -3.46
N LEU A 86 -13.60 5.32 -3.47
CA LEU A 86 -13.16 6.28 -2.43
C LEU A 86 -13.68 5.86 -1.04
N CYS A 87 -14.85 5.22 -0.98
CA CYS A 87 -15.42 4.70 0.26
C CYS A 87 -15.04 3.23 0.47
N GLY A 88 -14.30 2.87 1.53
CA GLY A 88 -14.07 1.45 1.88
C GLY A 88 -12.78 1.19 2.65
N ARG A 89 -12.36 -0.09 2.70
CA ARG A 89 -11.14 -0.58 3.36
C ARG A 89 -9.89 -0.62 2.46
N GLY A 90 -10.03 -0.32 1.18
CA GLY A 90 -8.88 -0.20 0.27
C GLY A 90 -8.27 -1.54 0.00
N THR A 91 -9.15 -2.49 -0.30
CA THR A 91 -8.75 -3.87 -0.50
C THR A 91 -8.04 -4.00 -1.83
N VAL A 92 -6.86 -4.61 -1.79
CA VAL A 92 -6.13 -5.02 -2.98
C VAL A 92 -5.87 -6.52 -2.89
N CYS A 93 -6.15 -7.24 -3.97
CA CYS A 93 -5.86 -8.67 -4.08
C CYS A 93 -4.73 -8.87 -5.08
N TYR A 94 -3.59 -9.33 -4.60
CA TYR A 94 -2.42 -9.64 -5.41
C TYR A 94 -2.39 -11.13 -5.75
N TYR A 95 -2.13 -11.45 -7.01
CA TYR A 95 -1.72 -12.79 -7.43
C TYR A 95 -0.21 -12.89 -7.28
N VAL A 96 0.24 -13.73 -6.37
CA VAL A 96 1.65 -13.77 -5.97
C VAL A 96 2.25 -15.17 -6.08
N ARG A 97 3.58 -15.22 -6.14
CA ARG A 97 4.35 -16.47 -6.23
C ARG A 97 5.47 -16.48 -5.21
N ARG A 98 5.70 -17.63 -4.58
CA ARG A 98 6.88 -17.89 -3.75
C ARG A 98 7.31 -19.34 -3.90
N ASN A 99 8.60 -19.58 -4.18
CA ASN A 99 9.18 -20.92 -4.34
C ASN A 99 8.39 -21.84 -5.31
N GLY A 100 7.87 -21.27 -6.41
CA GLY A 100 7.07 -21.99 -7.41
C GLY A 100 5.62 -22.28 -7.01
N VAL A 101 5.20 -21.87 -5.82
CA VAL A 101 3.81 -21.99 -5.34
C VAL A 101 3.11 -20.64 -5.49
N TYR A 102 1.84 -20.68 -5.89
CA TYR A 102 1.03 -19.49 -6.13
C TYR A 102 0.01 -19.26 -5.01
N TYR A 103 -0.22 -17.99 -4.70
CA TYR A 103 -1.10 -17.54 -3.63
C TYR A 103 -1.91 -16.31 -4.06
N ILE A 104 -2.96 -16.02 -3.29
CA ILE A 104 -3.64 -14.73 -3.31
C ILE A 104 -3.34 -14.04 -1.99
N VAL A 105 -2.73 -12.87 -2.06
CA VAL A 105 -2.57 -11.99 -0.89
C VAL A 105 -3.65 -10.93 -0.97
N LYS A 106 -4.49 -10.87 0.06
CA LYS A 106 -5.53 -9.85 0.19
C LYS A 106 -5.08 -8.82 1.23
N ASP A 107 -4.62 -7.68 0.76
CA ASP A 107 -4.34 -6.52 1.60
C ASP A 107 -5.62 -5.71 1.84
N ARG A 108 -5.79 -5.17 3.05
CA ARG A 108 -6.95 -4.35 3.45
C ARG A 108 -6.65 -3.53 4.68
N TRP A 109 -7.12 -2.29 4.68
CA TRP A 109 -7.15 -1.45 5.87
C TRP A 109 -8.33 -1.81 6.76
N VAL A 110 -8.09 -2.14 8.02
CA VAL A 110 -9.16 -2.46 8.96
C VAL A 110 -8.95 -1.69 10.26
N VAL A 111 -10.01 -1.07 10.77
CA VAL A 111 -10.03 -0.59 12.16
C VAL A 111 -9.81 -1.80 13.06
N VAL A 112 -8.82 -1.76 13.95
CA VAL A 112 -8.37 -2.91 14.76
C VAL A 112 -9.53 -3.65 15.43
N GLU A 113 -10.53 -2.90 15.92
CA GLU A 113 -11.75 -3.41 16.57
C GLU A 113 -12.64 -4.29 15.65
N CYS A 114 -12.40 -4.26 14.34
CA CYS A 114 -13.19 -4.94 13.30
C CYS A 114 -12.38 -5.96 12.47
N ALA A 115 -11.14 -6.26 12.84
CA ALA A 115 -10.20 -7.07 12.05
C ALA A 115 -10.68 -8.52 11.81
N GLU A 116 -11.28 -9.14 12.82
CA GLU A 116 -11.28 -10.60 12.96
C GLU A 116 -12.30 -11.39 12.12
N LYS A 117 -13.20 -10.73 11.37
CA LYS A 117 -14.38 -11.43 10.83
C LYS A 117 -14.07 -12.41 9.71
N GLU A 118 -13.17 -12.06 8.78
CA GLU A 118 -12.97 -12.85 7.55
C GLU A 118 -12.04 -14.04 7.76
N ALA A 119 -10.87 -13.81 8.38
CA ALA A 119 -9.88 -14.85 8.65
C ALA A 119 -10.45 -15.98 9.50
N LYS A 120 -11.19 -15.65 10.58
CA LYS A 120 -11.84 -16.64 11.45
C LYS A 120 -12.86 -17.50 10.70
N ILE A 121 -13.64 -16.90 9.80
CA ILE A 121 -14.60 -17.65 8.96
C ILE A 121 -13.84 -18.62 8.04
N LEU A 122 -12.82 -18.16 7.32
CA LEU A 122 -12.02 -19.02 6.43
C LEU A 122 -11.30 -20.14 7.19
N GLU A 123 -10.81 -19.87 8.39
CA GLU A 123 -10.17 -20.85 9.26
C GLU A 123 -11.17 -21.93 9.72
N SER A 124 -12.38 -21.53 10.17
CA SER A 124 -13.43 -22.47 10.59
C SER A 124 -13.95 -23.37 9.47
N LEU A 125 -13.74 -22.97 8.21
CA LEU A 125 -14.23 -23.68 7.02
C LEU A 125 -13.13 -24.52 6.33
N GLN A 126 -11.94 -24.64 6.94
CA GLN A 126 -10.87 -25.48 6.42
C GLN A 126 -11.32 -26.95 6.30
N GLY A 127 -10.93 -27.59 5.20
CA GLY A 127 -11.27 -28.99 4.89
C GLY A 127 -12.45 -29.18 3.93
N SER A 128 -13.12 -28.10 3.51
CA SER A 128 -14.11 -28.13 2.42
C SER A 128 -13.43 -28.01 1.05
N ASN A 129 -13.85 -28.83 0.07
CA ASN A 129 -13.27 -28.86 -1.28
C ASN A 129 -13.57 -27.62 -2.13
N HIS A 130 -14.52 -26.78 -1.72
CA HIS A 130 -15.00 -25.63 -2.51
C HIS A 130 -14.69 -24.28 -1.86
N ILE A 131 -13.84 -24.27 -0.83
CA ILE A 131 -13.49 -23.08 -0.07
C ILE A 131 -11.99 -22.84 -0.21
N PRO A 132 -11.54 -21.59 -0.42
CA PRO A 132 -10.12 -21.28 -0.46
C PRO A 132 -9.39 -21.76 0.80
N ARG A 133 -8.20 -22.34 0.59
CA ARG A 133 -7.33 -22.72 1.70
C ARG A 133 -6.78 -21.46 2.36
N PHE A 134 -7.07 -21.28 3.64
CA PHE A 134 -6.51 -20.21 4.45
C PHE A 134 -5.07 -20.57 4.81
N ILE A 135 -4.16 -19.60 4.68
CA ILE A 135 -2.74 -19.79 5.00
C ILE A 135 -2.39 -19.05 6.29
N LYS A 136 -2.64 -17.74 6.33
CA LYS A 136 -2.41 -16.88 7.50
C LYS A 136 -3.16 -15.55 7.34
N ASP A 137 -3.35 -14.84 8.44
CA ASP A 137 -3.80 -13.45 8.52
C ASP A 137 -2.78 -12.69 9.38
N VAL A 138 -2.22 -11.61 8.84
CA VAL A 138 -1.09 -10.90 9.46
C VAL A 138 -1.50 -9.45 9.70
N PRO A 139 -1.62 -9.00 10.95
CA PRO A 139 -1.87 -7.60 11.23
C PRO A 139 -0.58 -6.80 10.98
N VAL A 140 -0.66 -5.83 10.07
CA VAL A 140 0.39 -4.82 9.86
C VAL A 140 -0.03 -3.57 10.63
N LEU A 141 0.72 -3.23 11.68
CA LEU A 141 0.44 -2.05 12.50
C LEU A 141 1.29 -0.88 12.02
N PHE A 142 0.61 0.20 11.64
CA PHE A 142 1.24 1.46 11.28
C PHE A 142 1.18 2.42 12.46
N ASN A 143 2.35 2.74 13.01
CA ASN A 143 2.50 3.88 13.91
C ASN A 143 2.71 5.11 13.03
N GLY A 144 1.60 5.68 12.53
CA GLY A 144 1.60 6.97 11.86
C GLY A 144 2.01 8.11 12.80
#